data_AF-A0AAW8KHJ1-F1
#
_entry.id   AF-A0AAW8KHJ1-F1
#
_cell.length_a   1.000
_cell.length_b   1.000
_cell.length_c   1.000
_cell.angle_alpha   90.00
_cell.angle_beta   90.00
_cell.angle_gamma   90.00
#
_symmetry.space_group_name_H-M   'P 1'
#
loop_
_entity.id
_entity.type
_entity.pdbx_description
1 polymer ?
#
loop_
_entity_poly.entity_id
_entity_poly.type
_entity_poly.pdbx_seq_one_letter_code
_entity_poly.pdbx_strand_id
1 'polypeptide(L)' 'MIETYGQLIHAARQHHDPPMTAKAFADKIDVKPPFVTDLEKGRRLPSLETQKKIKEVLACD' A
#
# COMPACT_ATOMS: atom_id res chain seq x y z
N MET A 1 15.73 -2.82 7.87
CA MET A 1 15.94 -1.82 6.80
C MET A 1 14.79 -2.00 5.81
N ILE A 2 14.12 -0.93 5.37
CA ILE A 2 13.12 -1.05 4.30
C ILE A 2 13.89 -0.93 2.99
N GLU A 3 13.86 -1.98 2.18
CA GLU A 3 14.70 -2.13 1.00
C GLU A 3 13.93 -1.91 -0.30
N THR A 4 12.59 -2.05 -0.26
CA THR A 4 11.73 -1.94 -1.44
C THR A 4 10.51 -1.06 -1.18
N TYR A 5 9.97 -0.48 -2.25
CA TYR A 5 8.71 0.26 -2.21
C TYR A 5 7.56 -0.58 -1.61
N GLY A 6 7.50 -1.87 -1.95
CA GLY A 6 6.51 -2.79 -1.40
C GLY A 6 6.58 -2.92 0.13
N GLN A 7 7.78 -3.06 0.67
CA GLN A 7 8.01 -3.11 2.12
C GLN A 7 7.64 -1.79 2.81
N LEU A 8 7.87 -0.64 2.14
CA LEU A 8 7.45 0.67 2.66
C LEU A 8 5.94 0.74 2.81
N ILE A 9 5.19 0.35 1.78
CA ILE A 9 3.72 0.35 1.81
C ILE A 9 3.20 -0.63 2.86
N HIS A 10 3.80 -1.81 2.98
CA HIS A 10 3.45 -2.78 4.01
C HIS A 10 3.64 -2.19 5.42
N ALA A 11 4.79 -1.59 5.69
CA ALA A 11 5.08 -0.96 6.98
C ALA A 11 4.12 0.19 7.28
N ALA A 12 3.91 1.11 6.32
CA ALA A 12 3.00 2.23 6.47
C ALA A 12 1.56 1.76 6.77
N ARG A 13 1.10 0.69 6.12
CA ARG A 13 -0.22 0.09 6.37
C ARG A 13 -0.35 -0.52 7.77
N GLN A 14 0.72 -1.11 8.30
CA GLN A 14 0.74 -1.68 9.66
C GLN A 14 0.84 -0.60 10.75
N HIS A 15 1.54 0.50 10.49
CA HIS A 15 1.71 1.63 11.42
C HIS A 15 0.62 2.69 11.33
N HIS A 16 -0.25 2.62 10.33
CA HIS A 16 -1.45 3.45 10.22
C HIS A 16 -2.36 3.24 11.46
N ASP A 17 -3.05 4.29 11.92
CA ASP A 17 -4.00 4.21 13.03
C ASP A 17 -5.45 4.40 12.53
N PRO A 18 -6.34 3.39 12.61
CA PRO A 18 -6.07 2.01 13.04
C PRO A 18 -5.28 1.21 11.98
N PRO A 19 -4.58 0.11 12.37
CA PRO A 19 -3.84 -0.72 11.44
C PRO A 19 -4.77 -1.29 10.35
N MET A 20 -4.36 -1.15 9.09
CA MET A 20 -5.17 -1.61 7.96
C MET A 20 -4.72 -2.99 7.49
N THR A 21 -5.65 -3.82 7.01
CA THR A 21 -5.32 -5.08 6.32
C THR A 21 -5.08 -4.83 4.83
N ALA A 22 -4.36 -5.73 4.14
CA ALA A 22 -4.13 -5.61 2.70
C ALA A 22 -5.44 -5.52 1.89
N LYS A 23 -6.48 -6.23 2.34
CA LYS A 23 -7.83 -6.16 1.76
C LYS A 23 -8.45 -4.78 1.97
N ALA A 24 -8.51 -4.30 3.21
CA ALA A 24 -9.10 -2.99 3.51
C ALA A 24 -8.36 -1.85 2.79
N PHE A 25 -7.05 -1.95 2.66
CA PHE A 25 -6.26 -0.99 1.89
C PHE A 25 -6.58 -1.06 0.40
N ALA A 26 -6.69 -2.26 -0.17
CA ALA A 26 -7.08 -2.46 -1.56
C ALA A 26 -8.46 -1.86 -1.86
N ASP A 27 -9.43 -2.09 -0.97
CA ASP A 27 -10.78 -1.51 -1.06
C ASP A 27 -10.73 0.03 -1.01
N LYS A 28 -9.88 0.64 -0.16
CA LYS A 28 -9.73 2.10 -0.08
C LYS A 28 -9.13 2.74 -1.34
N ILE A 29 -8.14 2.11 -1.97
CA ILE A 29 -7.49 2.65 -3.18
C ILE A 29 -8.14 2.18 -4.49
N ASP A 30 -9.28 1.49 -4.39
CA ASP A 30 -10.05 0.92 -5.50
C ASP A 30 -9.23 -0.02 -6.39
N VAL A 31 -8.55 -0.99 -5.75
CA VAL A 31 -7.79 -2.04 -6.46
C VAL A 31 -8.13 -3.43 -5.92
N LYS A 32 -7.75 -4.46 -6.67
CA LYS A 32 -7.98 -5.85 -6.23
C LYS A 32 -6.99 -6.24 -5.12
N PRO A 33 -7.41 -7.01 -4.10
CA PRO A 33 -6.51 -7.46 -3.02
C PRO A 33 -5.22 -8.18 -3.47
N PRO A 34 -5.20 -8.99 -4.55
CA PRO A 34 -3.97 -9.58 -5.08
C PRO A 34 -2.94 -8.53 -5.52
N PHE A 35 -3.40 -7.38 -6.02
CA PHE A 35 -2.51 -6.30 -6.45
C PHE A 35 -1.70 -5.74 -5.28
N VAL A 36 -2.33 -5.55 -4.11
CA VAL A 36 -1.61 -5.09 -2.90
C VAL A 36 -0.60 -6.15 -2.45
N THR A 37 -0.96 -7.43 -2.50
CA THR A 37 -0.03 -8.52 -2.16
C THR A 37 1.18 -8.56 -3.11
N ASP A 38 0.96 -8.36 -4.41
CA ASP A 38 2.02 -8.30 -5.41
C ASP A 38 2.90 -7.07 -5.26
N LEU A 39 2.29 -5.94 -4.89
CA LEU A 39 2.98 -4.70 -4.58
C LEU A 39 3.92 -4.89 -3.38
N GLU A 40 3.40 -5.42 -2.27
CA GLU A 40 4.16 -5.63 -1.02
C GLU A 40 5.32 -6.62 -1.22
N LYS A 41 5.15 -7.61 -2.11
CA LYS A 41 6.19 -8.57 -2.49
C LYS A 41 7.18 -8.04 -3.54
N GLY A 42 7.01 -6.81 -4.03
CA GLY A 42 7.86 -6.22 -5.06
C GLY A 42 7.70 -6.83 -6.45
N ARG A 43 6.66 -7.63 -6.69
CA ARG A 43 6.39 -8.28 -7.97
C ARG A 43 5.79 -7.33 -9.00
N ARG A 44 5.15 -6.25 -8.53
CA ARG A 44 4.48 -5.28 -9.38
C ARG A 44 4.65 -3.87 -8.82
N LEU A 45 5.02 -2.93 -9.68
CA LEU A 45 5.02 -1.51 -9.34
C LEU A 45 3.64 -0.89 -9.63
N PRO A 46 3.19 0.06 -8.80
CA PRO A 46 1.94 0.77 -9.01
C PRO A 46 2.10 1.85 -10.08
N SER A 47 1.03 2.15 -10.81
CA SER A 47 0.98 3.29 -11.71
C SER A 47 1.11 4.59 -10.92
N LEU A 48 1.46 5.69 -11.59
CA LEU A 48 1.50 7.01 -10.96
C LEU A 48 0.15 7.42 -10.36
N GLU A 49 -0.96 7.02 -10.98
CA GLU A 49 -2.30 7.26 -10.44
C GLU A 49 -2.51 6.49 -9.13
N THR A 50 -2.17 5.19 -9.10
CA THR A 50 -2.29 4.39 -7.88
C THR A 50 -1.35 4.90 -6.79
N GLN A 51 -0.15 5.38 -7.12
CA GLN A 51 0.77 5.99 -6.15
C GLN A 51 0.17 7.24 -5.49
N LYS A 52 -0.58 8.07 -6.23
CA LYS A 52 -1.30 9.21 -5.64
C LYS A 52 -2.35 8.73 -4.63
N LYS A 53 -3.17 7.74 -4.98
CA LYS A 53 -4.17 7.16 -4.07
C LYS A 53 -3.53 6.56 -2.81
N ILE A 54 -2.42 5.83 -2.99
CA ILE A 54 -1.63 5.27 -1.88
C ILE A 54 -1.17 6.40 -0.95
N LYS A 55 -0.63 7.50 -1.50
CA LYS A 55 -0.20 8.65 -0.71
C LYS A 55 -1.37 9.30 0.03
N GLU A 56 -2.51 9.49 -0.62
CA GLU A 56 -3.70 10.09 0.02
C GLU A 56 -4.23 9.25 1.19
N VAL A 57 -4.09 7.92 1.13
CA VAL A 57 -4.57 7.01 2.17
C VAL A 57 -3.54 6.77 3.27
N LEU A 58 -2.24 6.80 2.98
CA LEU A 58 -1.17 6.45 3.92
C LEU A 58 -0.31 7.64 4.38
N ALA A 59 -0.50 8.84 3.84
CA ALA A 59 0.20 10.02 4.35
C ALA A 59 -0.29 10.34 5.76
N CYS A 60 0.58 10.17 6.75
CA CYS A 60 0.52 10.94 7.99
C CYS A 60 1.20 12.29 7.73
N ASP A 61 0.64 13.37 8.28
CA ASP A 61 1.34 14.65 8.50
C ASP A 61 2.56 14.47 9.41
#